data_AF-A0AAD5L0S5-F1
#
_entry.id   AF-A0AAD5L0S5-F1
#
_cell.length_a   1.000
_cell.length_b   1.000
_cell.length_c   1.000
_cell.angle_alpha   90.00
_cell.angle_beta   90.00
_cell.angle_gamma   90.00
#
_symmetry.space_group_name_H-M   'P 1'
#
loop_
_entity.id
_entity.type
_entity.pdbx_description
1 polymer ?
#
loop_
_entity_poly.entity_id
_entity_poly.type
_entity_poly.pdbx_seq_one_letter_code
_entity_poly.pdbx_strand_id
1 'polypeptide(L)'
;MPLFRSKFQPKKCPARKTSTVSNLRRNMDAAQLEEEFSINVDKVKLNLGENLQFEFNSEDGKWVPTSSVPTIKTKSNTIIHKLEGENNWLKIQADLLLNMLTETALEAHLNAVHSQEKSSPEIKVSKKSSFKGRKLFS
;
A
#
# COMPACT_ATOMS: atom_id res chain seq x y z
N MET A 1 -46.94 -36.19 69.80
CA MET A 1 -45.55 -36.06 69.29
C MET A 1 -45.42 -36.93 68.06
N PRO A 2 -44.97 -36.42 66.90
CA PRO A 2 -44.65 -37.28 65.77
C PRO A 2 -43.31 -37.98 66.09
N LEU A 3 -43.36 -39.27 66.38
CA LEU A 3 -42.18 -40.14 66.39
C LEU A 3 -41.81 -40.45 64.93
N PHE A 4 -40.53 -40.30 64.60
CA PHE A 4 -39.91 -40.61 63.29
C PHE A 4 -40.03 -39.52 62.21
N ARG A 5 -39.39 -38.38 62.48
CA ARG A 5 -38.89 -37.47 61.43
C ARG A 5 -37.69 -38.12 60.75
N SER A 6 -37.93 -38.93 59.71
CA SER A 6 -36.85 -39.38 58.81
C SER A 6 -36.29 -38.16 58.08
N LYS A 7 -35.08 -37.73 58.46
CA LYS A 7 -34.33 -36.71 57.71
C LYS A 7 -33.88 -37.36 56.41
N PHE A 8 -34.63 -37.14 55.34
CA PHE A 8 -34.23 -37.53 54.00
C PHE A 8 -32.83 -36.98 53.72
N GLN A 9 -31.85 -37.86 53.75
CA GLN A 9 -30.49 -37.58 53.30
C GLN A 9 -30.33 -38.28 51.96
N PRO A 10 -30.28 -37.54 50.83
CA PRO A 10 -30.03 -38.16 49.54
C PRO A 10 -28.69 -38.88 49.63
N LYS A 11 -28.67 -40.15 49.20
CA LYS A 11 -27.44 -40.96 49.17
C LYS A 11 -26.37 -40.16 48.42
N LYS A 12 -25.22 -39.92 49.06
CA LYS A 12 -24.11 -39.22 48.42
C LYS A 12 -23.77 -39.96 47.13
N CYS A 13 -23.83 -39.25 46.00
CA CYS A 13 -23.41 -39.82 44.73
C CYS A 13 -21.98 -40.35 44.90
N PRO A 14 -21.68 -41.59 44.47
CA PRO A 14 -20.32 -42.11 44.56
C PRO A 14 -19.38 -41.13 43.87
N ALA A 15 -18.24 -40.87 44.49
CA ALA A 15 -17.25 -39.93 43.95
C ALA A 15 -16.97 -40.34 42.50
N ARG A 16 -17.33 -39.46 41.56
CA ARG A 16 -17.06 -39.68 40.14
C ARG A 16 -15.55 -39.80 40.04
N LYS A 17 -15.03 -40.99 39.69
CA LYS A 17 -13.64 -41.19 39.34
C LYS A 17 -13.38 -40.42 38.05
N THR A 18 -13.25 -39.11 38.14
CA THR A 18 -12.83 -38.30 37.01
C THR A 18 -11.37 -38.62 36.81
N SER A 19 -11.04 -39.26 35.68
CA SER A 19 -9.68 -39.28 35.17
C SER A 19 -9.33 -37.83 34.81
N THR A 20 -8.99 -37.05 35.83
CA THR A 20 -8.36 -35.75 35.66
C THR A 20 -6.93 -36.05 35.25
N VAL A 21 -6.47 -35.39 34.19
CA VAL A 21 -5.14 -35.58 33.58
C VAL A 21 -4.01 -35.52 34.62
N SER A 22 -4.21 -34.79 35.72
CA SER A 22 -3.32 -34.68 36.87
C SER A 22 -3.13 -35.99 37.66
N ASN A 23 -4.12 -36.88 37.74
CA ASN A 23 -3.96 -38.20 38.38
C ASN A 23 -3.22 -39.19 37.47
N LEU A 24 -3.38 -39.06 36.15
CA LEU A 24 -2.68 -39.89 35.17
C LEU A 24 -1.18 -39.53 35.15
N ARG A 25 -0.86 -38.23 35.12
CA ARG A 25 0.51 -37.70 35.20
C ARG A 25 1.30 -38.14 36.44
N ARG A 26 0.63 -38.41 37.56
CA ARG A 26 1.30 -38.86 38.80
C ARG A 26 1.80 -40.30 38.71
N ASN A 27 1.12 -41.14 37.92
CA ASN A 27 1.42 -42.57 37.83
C ASN A 27 2.29 -42.92 36.62
N MET A 28 2.83 -41.91 35.94
CA MET A 28 3.65 -42.05 34.74
C MET A 28 5.05 -41.54 35.02
N ASP A 29 6.03 -42.22 34.45
CA ASP A 29 7.42 -41.80 34.56
C ASP A 29 7.68 -40.56 33.67
N ALA A 30 8.73 -39.79 33.96
CA ALA A 30 8.99 -38.52 33.27
C ALA A 30 9.09 -38.69 31.74
N ALA A 31 9.71 -39.77 31.27
CA ALA A 31 9.81 -40.10 29.85
C ALA A 31 8.45 -40.43 29.22
N GLN A 32 7.59 -41.16 29.95
CA GLN A 32 6.23 -41.47 29.48
C GLN A 32 5.34 -40.22 29.47
N LEU A 33 5.56 -39.31 30.43
CA LEU A 33 4.84 -38.05 30.48
C LEU A 33 5.24 -37.14 29.32
N GLU A 34 6.54 -37.05 28.99
CA GLU A 34 6.98 -36.34 27.79
C GLU A 34 6.46 -37.02 26.52
N GLU A 35 6.50 -38.34 26.40
CA GLU A 35 5.98 -39.00 25.19
C GLU A 35 4.47 -38.76 24.98
N GLU A 36 3.66 -38.89 26.04
CA GLU A 36 2.20 -38.78 25.93
C GLU A 36 1.67 -37.34 25.99
N PHE A 37 2.37 -36.42 26.67
CA PHE A 37 1.91 -35.04 26.86
C PHE A 37 2.81 -33.97 26.26
N SER A 38 3.93 -34.32 25.63
CA SER A 38 4.68 -33.32 24.85
C SER A 38 3.81 -32.85 23.69
N ILE A 39 3.67 -31.54 23.62
CA ILE A 39 3.16 -30.92 22.41
C ILE A 39 4.30 -31.00 21.41
N ASN A 40 4.27 -32.02 20.55
CA ASN A 40 5.02 -31.99 19.30
C ASN A 40 4.42 -30.87 18.46
N VAL A 41 4.95 -29.65 18.66
CA VAL A 41 4.69 -28.53 17.77
C VAL A 41 5.41 -28.87 16.48
N ASP A 42 4.73 -29.63 15.62
CA ASP A 42 5.11 -29.74 14.22
C ASP A 42 5.26 -28.32 13.64
N LYS A 43 5.99 -28.22 12.52
CA LYS A 43 6.18 -26.94 11.82
C LYS A 43 4.86 -26.17 11.74
N VAL A 44 4.90 -24.89 12.13
CA VAL A 44 3.69 -24.05 12.25
C VAL A 44 3.02 -23.96 10.88
N LYS A 45 1.78 -24.48 10.79
CA LYS A 45 0.98 -24.47 9.57
C LYS A 45 -0.12 -23.41 9.66
N LEU A 46 -0.23 -22.60 8.62
CA LEU A 46 -1.23 -21.55 8.46
C LEU A 46 -2.17 -21.93 7.31
N ASN A 47 -3.46 -22.06 7.60
CA ASN A 47 -4.49 -22.44 6.64
C ASN A 47 -5.40 -21.22 6.33
N LEU A 48 -5.31 -20.68 5.11
CA LEU A 48 -6.10 -19.54 4.62
C LEU A 48 -7.23 -19.96 3.64
N GLY A 49 -7.62 -21.24 3.64
CA GLY A 49 -8.68 -21.79 2.80
C GLY A 49 -8.31 -23.13 2.18
N GLU A 50 -9.13 -23.64 1.26
CA GLU A 50 -9.01 -24.99 0.69
C GLU A 50 -7.69 -25.25 -0.06
N ASN A 51 -7.01 -24.19 -0.56
CA ASN A 51 -5.79 -24.31 -1.35
C ASN A 51 -4.61 -23.46 -0.84
N LEU A 52 -4.76 -22.78 0.30
CA LEU A 52 -3.78 -21.83 0.83
C LEU A 52 -3.24 -22.32 2.17
N GLN A 53 -2.39 -23.33 2.12
CA GLN A 53 -1.67 -23.84 3.28
C GLN A 53 -0.20 -23.44 3.21
N PHE A 54 0.28 -22.79 4.26
CA PHE A 54 1.68 -22.38 4.43
C PHE A 54 2.28 -23.06 5.64
N GLU A 55 3.57 -23.36 5.57
CA GLU A 55 4.38 -23.90 6.64
C GLU A 55 5.53 -22.94 6.92
N PHE A 56 5.74 -22.62 8.19
CA PHE A 56 6.82 -21.72 8.58
C PHE A 56 8.16 -22.47 8.55
N ASN A 57 9.06 -22.05 7.66
CA ASN A 57 10.44 -22.53 7.68
C ASN A 57 11.21 -21.80 8.78
N SER A 58 11.59 -22.54 9.83
CA SER A 58 12.33 -21.99 10.97
C SER A 58 13.79 -21.63 10.62
N GLU A 59 14.35 -22.19 9.55
CA GLU A 59 15.72 -21.90 9.11
C GLU A 59 15.80 -20.56 8.36
N ASP A 60 14.85 -20.31 7.45
CA ASP A 60 14.82 -19.08 6.64
C ASP A 60 13.96 -17.95 7.24
N GLY A 61 13.20 -18.24 8.31
CA GLY A 61 12.24 -17.32 8.91
C GLY A 61 11.09 -16.90 7.98
N LYS A 62 10.78 -17.74 6.98
CA LYS A 62 9.80 -17.43 5.91
C LYS A 62 8.70 -18.46 5.85
N TRP A 63 7.52 -18.03 5.42
CA TRP A 63 6.38 -18.90 5.13
C TRP A 63 6.54 -19.53 3.75
N VAL A 64 6.52 -20.87 3.69
CA VAL A 64 6.64 -21.66 2.46
C VAL A 64 5.29 -22.34 2.17
N PRO A 65 4.73 -22.24 0.96
CA PRO A 65 3.48 -22.92 0.64
C PRO A 65 3.68 -24.45 0.62
N THR A 66 2.84 -25.18 1.36
CA THR A 66 2.87 -26.66 1.44
C THR A 66 1.97 -27.30 0.38
N SER A 67 0.91 -26.61 -0.05
CA SER A 67 0.01 -27.12 -1.07
C SER A 67 0.73 -27.17 -2.42
N SER A 68 0.72 -28.35 -3.05
CA SER A 68 1.15 -28.53 -4.44
C SER A 68 0.17 -27.82 -5.37
N VAL A 69 0.36 -26.50 -5.51
CA VAL A 69 0.01 -25.71 -6.69
C VAL A 69 -1.48 -25.90 -7.12
N PRO A 70 -2.29 -24.84 -6.95
CA PRO A 70 -2.48 -24.03 -8.13
C PRO A 70 -1.57 -22.86 -7.94
N THR A 71 -0.67 -22.68 -8.91
CA THR A 71 -0.06 -21.41 -9.20
C THR A 71 -1.24 -20.47 -9.14
N ILE A 72 -1.28 -19.61 -8.13
CA ILE A 72 -2.03 -18.38 -8.25
C ILE A 72 -1.34 -17.75 -9.43
N LYS A 73 -1.84 -18.05 -10.63
CA LYS A 73 -1.53 -17.36 -11.86
C LYS A 73 -1.84 -15.93 -11.47
N THR A 74 -0.80 -15.18 -11.09
CA THR A 74 -0.42 -13.84 -11.52
C THR A 74 -1.51 -13.00 -12.20
N LYS A 75 -2.76 -13.12 -11.78
CA LYS A 75 -3.88 -12.25 -12.14
C LYS A 75 -3.75 -10.91 -11.40
N SER A 76 -2.82 -10.80 -10.45
CA SER A 76 -2.57 -9.60 -9.68
C SER A 76 -1.78 -8.52 -10.42
N ASN A 77 -1.10 -8.84 -11.54
CA ASN A 77 -0.23 -7.86 -12.20
C ASN A 77 -0.81 -7.26 -13.50
N THR A 78 -1.88 -7.82 -14.07
CA THR A 78 -2.46 -7.28 -15.31
C THR A 78 -3.13 -5.93 -15.07
N ILE A 79 -3.80 -5.77 -13.93
CA ILE A 79 -4.43 -4.51 -13.54
C ILE A 79 -3.35 -3.47 -13.23
N ILE A 80 -2.30 -3.85 -12.51
CA ILE A 80 -1.19 -2.96 -12.17
C ILE A 80 -0.50 -2.48 -13.45
N HIS A 81 -0.14 -3.38 -14.37
CA HIS A 81 0.46 -2.98 -15.65
C HIS A 81 -0.47 -2.13 -16.52
N LYS A 82 -1.78 -2.39 -16.50
CA LYS A 82 -2.75 -1.54 -17.20
C LYS A 82 -2.78 -0.12 -16.61
N LEU A 83 -2.81 -0.02 -15.28
CA LEU A 83 -2.80 1.26 -14.57
C LEU A 83 -1.48 2.01 -14.75
N GLU A 84 -0.35 1.31 -14.77
CA GLU A 84 0.97 1.89 -15.07
C GLU A 84 1.02 2.44 -16.50
N GLY A 85 0.51 1.69 -17.48
CA GLY A 85 0.41 2.14 -18.86
C GLY A 85 -0.47 3.38 -19.02
N GLU A 86 -1.64 3.37 -18.38
CA GLU A 86 -2.55 4.52 -18.37
C GLU A 86 -1.92 5.75 -17.70
N ASN A 87 -1.24 5.56 -16.56
CA ASN A 87 -0.56 6.65 -15.87
C ASN A 87 0.54 7.29 -16.73
N ASN A 88 1.35 6.47 -17.41
CA ASN A 88 2.39 6.97 -18.31
C ASN A 88 1.80 7.73 -19.50
N TRP A 89 0.71 7.23 -20.09
CA TRP A 89 0.01 7.94 -21.16
C TRP A 89 -0.55 9.29 -20.70
N LEU A 90 -1.19 9.34 -19.53
CA LEU A 90 -1.73 10.57 -18.95
C LEU A 90 -0.64 11.62 -18.69
N LYS A 91 0.53 11.20 -18.22
CA LYS A 91 1.69 12.10 -18.04
C LYS A 91 2.14 12.71 -19.37
N ILE A 92 2.32 11.89 -20.40
CA ILE A 92 2.70 12.37 -21.73
C ILE A 92 1.65 13.33 -22.29
N GLN A 93 0.37 13.02 -22.11
CA GLN A 93 -0.72 13.89 -22.57
C GLN A 93 -0.71 15.24 -21.83
N ALA A 94 -0.47 15.24 -20.52
CA ALA A 94 -0.34 16.47 -19.74
C ALA A 94 0.86 17.32 -20.18
N ASP A 95 2.02 16.70 -20.40
CA ASP A 95 3.24 17.39 -20.87
C ASP A 95 3.04 17.98 -22.28
N LEU A 96 2.40 17.22 -23.19
CA LEU A 96 2.09 17.71 -24.53
C LEU A 96 1.12 18.91 -24.48
N LEU A 97 0.06 18.81 -23.71
CA LEU A 97 -0.92 19.90 -23.55
C LEU A 97 -0.26 21.14 -22.93
N LEU A 98 0.64 20.96 -21.97
CA LEU A 98 1.40 22.06 -21.37
C LEU A 98 2.30 22.72 -22.43
N ASN A 99 3.03 21.94 -23.23
CA ASN A 99 3.86 22.46 -24.31
C ASN A 99 3.03 23.26 -25.32
N MET A 100 1.91 22.72 -25.80
CA MET A 100 1.03 23.42 -26.74
C MET A 100 0.48 24.73 -26.14
N LEU A 101 0.11 24.73 -24.87
CA LEU A 101 -0.37 25.94 -24.18
C LEU A 101 0.75 26.97 -24.03
N THR A 102 1.96 26.53 -23.69
CA THR A 102 3.11 27.44 -23.61
C THR A 102 3.50 28.01 -24.96
N GLU A 103 3.45 27.22 -26.03
CA GLU A 103 3.73 27.66 -27.40
C GLU A 103 2.70 28.70 -27.85
N THR A 104 1.41 28.43 -27.69
CA THR A 104 0.34 29.39 -28.02
C THR A 104 0.41 30.67 -27.19
N ALA A 105 0.78 30.58 -25.91
CA ALA A 105 1.00 31.75 -25.06
C ALA A 105 2.22 32.59 -25.53
N LEU A 106 3.30 31.94 -25.96
CA LEU A 106 4.47 32.61 -26.52
C LEU A 106 4.15 33.28 -27.87
N GLU A 107 3.43 32.60 -28.76
CA GLU A 107 2.97 33.17 -30.03
C GLU A 107 2.07 34.39 -29.81
N ALA A 108 1.13 34.32 -28.86
CA ALA A 108 0.27 35.45 -28.51
C ALA A 108 1.09 36.63 -27.97
N HIS A 109 2.07 36.36 -27.11
CA HIS A 109 2.97 37.39 -26.59
C HIS A 109 3.81 38.04 -27.70
N LEU A 110 4.40 37.23 -28.59
CA LEU A 110 5.14 37.74 -29.74
C LEU A 110 4.26 38.58 -30.66
N ASN A 111 3.04 38.14 -30.96
CA ASN A 111 2.10 38.90 -31.79
C ASN A 111 1.70 40.23 -31.15
N ALA A 112 1.52 40.27 -29.83
CA ALA A 112 1.26 41.50 -29.09
C ALA A 112 2.45 42.48 -29.18
N VAL A 113 3.68 41.99 -28.97
CA VAL A 113 4.91 42.80 -29.09
C VAL A 113 5.07 43.34 -30.51
N HIS A 114 4.92 42.51 -31.55
CA HIS A 114 5.03 42.96 -32.95
C HIS A 114 3.95 44.00 -33.31
N SER A 115 2.76 43.90 -32.72
CA SER A 115 1.68 44.89 -32.91
C SER A 115 2.00 46.21 -32.20
N GLN A 116 2.65 46.16 -31.03
CA GLN A 116 3.15 47.36 -30.34
C GLN A 116 4.32 48.03 -31.08
N GLU A 117 5.21 47.26 -31.68
CA GLU A 117 6.34 47.81 -32.45
C GLU A 117 5.85 48.55 -33.71
N LYS A 118 4.85 48.00 -34.41
CA LYS A 118 4.23 48.66 -35.58
C LYS A 118 3.43 49.93 -35.25
N SER A 119 3.05 50.14 -33.99
CA SER A 119 2.33 51.35 -33.55
C SER A 119 3.24 52.42 -32.95
N SER A 120 4.55 52.16 -32.87
CA SER A 120 5.54 53.18 -32.51
C SER A 120 5.77 54.10 -33.71
N PRO A 121 5.52 55.42 -33.59
CA PRO A 121 5.62 56.31 -34.74
C PRO A 121 7.08 56.45 -35.18
N GLU A 122 7.35 56.26 -36.47
CA GLU A 122 8.57 56.72 -37.12
C GLU A 122 8.78 58.20 -36.78
N ILE A 123 9.72 58.49 -35.88
CA ILE A 123 10.16 59.86 -35.63
C ILE A 123 10.94 60.28 -36.87
N LYS A 124 10.23 60.85 -37.85
CA LYS A 124 10.84 61.67 -38.90
C LYS A 124 11.50 62.86 -38.22
N VAL A 125 12.79 62.73 -37.93
CA VAL A 125 13.64 63.84 -37.49
C VAL A 125 13.72 64.85 -38.65
N SER A 126 12.76 65.77 -38.65
CA SER A 126 12.75 66.98 -39.45
C SER A 126 13.95 67.83 -39.02
N LYS A 127 15.06 67.73 -39.76
CA LYS A 127 16.17 68.69 -39.66
C LYS A 127 15.67 70.05 -40.17
N LYS A 128 15.01 70.82 -39.31
CA LYS A 128 14.82 72.26 -39.54
C LYS A 128 16.18 72.94 -39.38
N SER A 129 16.89 73.14 -40.49
CA SER A 129 17.97 74.11 -40.55
C SER A 129 17.35 75.51 -40.52
N SER A 130 17.38 76.15 -39.36
CA SER A 130 17.07 77.58 -39.29
C SER A 130 18.10 78.31 -38.45
N PHE A 131 18.66 79.37 -39.07
CA PHE A 131 19.14 80.58 -38.42
C PHE A 131 20.51 80.47 -37.70
N LYS A 132 21.41 81.44 -37.72
CA LYS A 132 21.44 82.85 -38.17
C LYS A 132 22.92 83.24 -38.20
N GLY A 133 23.34 84.03 -39.18
CA GLY A 133 24.71 84.54 -39.22
C GLY A 133 25.11 85.31 -37.96
N ARG A 134 26.38 85.18 -37.59
CA ARG A 134 27.13 86.21 -36.86
C ARG A 134 28.39 86.51 -37.65
N LYS A 135 28.42 87.67 -38.28
CA LYS A 135 29.66 88.39 -38.56
C LYS A 135 30.28 88.74 -37.21
N LEU A 136 31.55 88.41 -37.00
CA LEU A 136 32.43 89.18 -36.15
C LEU A 136 33.80 89.29 -36.84
N PHE A 137 34.28 90.52 -36.86
CA PHE A 137 35.41 91.08 -37.59
C PHE A 137 36.77 90.77 -36.94
N SER A 138 37.81 91.09 -37.72
CA SER A 138 39.24 91.29 -37.39
C SER A 138 40.11 90.05 -37.40
#